data_AF-A0A4Q1C8P5-F1
#
_entry.id   AF-A0A4Q1C8P5-F1
#
_cell.length_a   1.000
_cell.length_b   1.000
_cell.length_c   1.000
_cell.angle_alpha   90.00
_cell.angle_beta   90.00
_cell.angle_gamma   90.00
#
_symmetry.space_group_name_H-M   'P 1'
#
loop_
_entity.id
_entity.type
_entity.pdbx_description
1 polymer ?
#
loop_
_entity_poly.entity_id
_entity_poly.type
_entity_poly.pdbx_seq_one_letter_code
_entity_poly.pdbx_strand_id
1 'polypeptide(L)'
;MKKPFIALVAAATVFGTTAYGIPTLQLDASNAAYDAATETTLASSPEFTLFALFNGLTPSGTYYISAALTPATPSGNYGSFKFNGTTVNVTSDMSWGTPTLLPSHDIFPTYYKEFAFTFSTSDNSNRFTNYDVQSVVGEHTGPIQSNTGNSRFAAFSIDLSGLAPETGIHFDLYNYSTKQNGELKIKFAPFSHDAGGNNLVPDGGNTALLIGLGLVCLGLFKGRNAR
;
A
#
# COMPACT_ATOMS: atom_id res chain seq x y z
N MET A 1 58.20 -24.63 1.98
CA MET A 1 57.13 -25.24 1.16
C MET A 1 55.83 -24.48 1.45
N LYS A 2 55.24 -23.87 0.42
CA LYS A 2 54.10 -22.94 0.54
C LYS A 2 52.78 -23.70 0.50
N LYS A 3 51.87 -23.32 1.40
CA LYS A 3 50.55 -23.89 1.70
C LYS A 3 49.60 -23.88 0.48
N PRO A 4 48.67 -24.84 0.37
CA PRO A 4 47.38 -24.59 -0.27
C PRO A 4 46.26 -24.76 0.78
N PHE A 5 45.80 -23.66 1.36
CA PHE A 5 44.61 -23.60 2.24
C PHE A 5 43.50 -22.73 1.65
N ILE A 6 43.55 -22.45 0.34
CA ILE A 6 42.63 -21.53 -0.34
C ILE A 6 41.95 -22.27 -1.50
N ALA A 7 41.09 -23.23 -1.17
CA ALA A 7 40.21 -23.87 -2.17
C ALA A 7 38.83 -24.25 -1.62
N LEU A 8 38.48 -23.87 -0.39
CA LEU A 8 37.20 -24.23 0.25
C LEU A 8 36.37 -23.01 0.69
N VAL A 9 36.61 -21.82 0.11
CA VAL A 9 35.83 -20.60 0.43
C VAL A 9 34.98 -20.14 -0.76
N ALA A 10 35.19 -20.67 -1.97
CA ALA A 10 34.45 -20.28 -3.18
C ALA A 10 33.16 -21.10 -3.44
N ALA A 11 32.87 -22.13 -2.63
CA ALA A 11 31.70 -23.01 -2.82
C ALA A 11 30.50 -22.67 -1.91
N ALA A 12 30.62 -21.64 -1.08
CA ALA A 12 29.51 -21.11 -0.29
C ALA A 12 28.91 -19.89 -1.00
N THR A 13 28.56 -20.03 -2.28
CA THR A 13 27.72 -19.05 -2.96
C THR A 13 26.33 -19.17 -2.34
N VAL A 14 26.14 -18.32 -1.34
CA VAL A 14 24.91 -18.03 -0.62
C VAL A 14 23.71 -18.15 -1.56
N PHE A 15 22.90 -19.20 -1.37
CA PHE A 15 21.52 -19.22 -1.85
C PHE A 15 20.76 -18.17 -1.03
N GLY A 16 20.89 -16.91 -1.41
CA GLY A 16 20.09 -15.83 -0.85
C GLY A 16 18.67 -16.01 -1.36
N THR A 17 17.79 -16.55 -0.53
CA THR A 17 16.37 -16.41 -0.78
C THR A 17 16.03 -14.93 -0.63
N THR A 18 15.33 -14.37 -1.61
CA THR A 18 14.72 -13.05 -1.47
C THR A 18 13.71 -13.11 -0.33
N ALA A 19 14.03 -12.50 0.80
CA ALA A 19 13.07 -12.29 1.88
C ALA A 19 12.22 -11.07 1.50
N TYR A 20 11.03 -11.32 0.95
CA TYR A 20 10.04 -10.27 0.75
C TYR A 20 9.43 -9.92 2.11
N GLY A 21 9.65 -8.69 2.57
CA GLY A 21 9.09 -8.17 3.81
C GLY A 21 7.63 -7.80 3.63
N ILE A 22 6.76 -8.78 3.37
CA ILE A 22 5.32 -8.54 3.13
C ILE A 22 4.69 -7.90 4.37
N PRO A 23 4.21 -6.65 4.28
CA PRO A 23 3.67 -5.95 5.44
C PRO A 23 2.50 -6.68 6.08
N THR A 24 2.33 -6.49 7.39
CA THR A 24 1.20 -7.16 8.05
C THR A 24 -0.15 -6.60 7.61
N LEU A 25 -0.22 -5.30 7.36
CA LEU A 25 -1.41 -4.63 6.84
C LEU A 25 -1.09 -4.11 5.45
N GLN A 26 -1.95 -4.45 4.50
CA GLN A 26 -1.95 -3.94 3.14
C GLN A 26 -3.42 -3.67 2.68
N LEU A 27 -3.62 -3.14 1.49
CA LEU A 27 -4.74 -2.49 0.81
C LEU A 27 -4.33 -2.69 -0.63
N ASP A 28 -5.27 -3.19 -1.38
CA ASP A 28 -5.18 -3.26 -2.81
C ASP A 28 -6.49 -2.71 -3.36
N ALA A 29 -6.54 -2.43 -4.64
CA ALA A 29 -7.78 -2.05 -5.30
C ALA A 29 -7.93 -2.80 -6.62
N SER A 30 -9.16 -3.16 -6.96
CA SER A 30 -9.47 -3.64 -8.31
C SER A 30 -9.33 -2.50 -9.31
N ASN A 31 -8.93 -2.81 -10.54
CA ASN A 31 -8.73 -1.83 -11.60
C ASN A 31 -7.71 -0.76 -11.18
N ALA A 32 -6.67 -1.14 -10.44
CA ALA A 32 -5.65 -0.22 -9.93
C ALA A 32 -4.25 -0.60 -10.39
N ALA A 33 -3.28 0.28 -10.21
CA ALA A 33 -1.87 -0.03 -10.43
C ALA A 33 -1.03 0.56 -9.32
N TYR A 34 0.01 -0.17 -8.91
CA TYR A 34 1.00 0.37 -7.99
C TYR A 34 1.87 1.44 -8.67
N ASP A 35 1.85 2.65 -8.12
CA ASP A 35 2.76 3.74 -8.46
C ASP A 35 3.94 3.74 -7.50
N ALA A 36 5.13 3.43 -8.02
CA ALA A 36 6.37 3.41 -7.26
C ALA A 36 6.93 4.80 -6.94
N ALA A 37 6.42 5.87 -7.55
CA ALA A 37 6.86 7.24 -7.26
C ALA A 37 6.22 7.78 -5.99
N THR A 38 4.94 7.49 -5.77
CA THR A 38 4.19 7.89 -4.57
C THR A 38 4.07 6.75 -3.56
N GLU A 39 4.45 5.53 -3.95
CA GLU A 39 4.31 4.30 -3.17
C GLU A 39 2.82 4.02 -2.84
N THR A 40 2.00 3.99 -3.89
CA THR A 40 0.54 4.13 -3.79
C THR A 40 -0.18 3.21 -4.79
N THR A 41 -1.30 2.56 -4.40
CA THR A 41 -2.11 1.77 -5.35
C THR A 41 -3.24 2.62 -5.94
N LEU A 42 -3.03 3.18 -7.12
CA LEU A 42 -3.95 4.14 -7.75
C LEU A 42 -5.04 3.45 -8.56
N ALA A 43 -6.30 3.69 -8.19
CA ALA A 43 -7.46 3.21 -8.94
C ALA A 43 -7.61 3.96 -10.28
N SER A 44 -7.78 3.22 -11.37
CA SER A 44 -7.98 3.75 -12.73
C SER A 44 -9.44 4.06 -13.08
N SER A 45 -10.37 3.70 -12.19
CA SER A 45 -11.82 3.86 -12.35
C SER A 45 -12.41 4.52 -11.09
N PRO A 46 -13.46 5.36 -11.23
CA PRO A 46 -14.17 5.92 -10.08
C PRO A 46 -14.91 4.85 -9.27
N GLU A 47 -15.23 3.70 -9.88
CA GLU A 47 -15.81 2.55 -9.20
C GLU A 47 -14.77 1.42 -9.12
N PHE A 48 -14.51 0.96 -7.89
CA PHE A 48 -13.57 -0.11 -7.61
C PHE A 48 -13.90 -0.83 -6.29
N THR A 49 -13.26 -1.97 -6.08
CA THR A 49 -13.25 -2.67 -4.80
C THR A 49 -11.94 -2.37 -4.09
N LEU A 50 -12.00 -1.79 -2.90
CA LEU A 50 -10.87 -1.63 -1.99
C LEU A 50 -10.74 -2.89 -1.13
N PHE A 51 -9.54 -3.46 -1.05
CA PHE A 51 -9.28 -4.70 -0.33
C PHE A 51 -8.33 -4.46 0.83
N ALA A 52 -8.81 -4.41 2.07
CA ALA A 52 -7.90 -4.50 3.22
C ALA A 52 -7.31 -5.91 3.31
N LEU A 53 -6.00 -6.03 3.45
CA LEU A 53 -5.24 -7.26 3.49
C LEU A 53 -4.53 -7.39 4.85
N PHE A 54 -4.63 -8.56 5.45
CA PHE A 54 -3.95 -8.92 6.69
C PHE A 54 -3.07 -10.14 6.45
N ASN A 55 -1.76 -9.99 6.66
CA ASN A 55 -0.78 -11.08 6.57
C ASN A 55 -0.88 -11.98 7.80
N GLY A 56 -1.79 -12.95 7.75
CA GLY A 56 -2.01 -13.95 8.79
C GLY A 56 -3.47 -14.44 8.84
N LEU A 57 -3.70 -15.51 9.61
CA LEU A 57 -5.03 -16.15 9.68
C LEU A 57 -5.88 -15.73 10.88
N THR A 58 -5.27 -15.07 11.86
CA THR A 58 -5.89 -14.70 13.14
C THR A 58 -5.76 -13.21 13.42
N PRO A 59 -6.29 -12.33 12.55
CA PRO A 59 -6.44 -10.92 12.88
C PRO A 59 -7.29 -10.77 14.15
N SER A 60 -6.90 -9.83 15.01
CA SER A 60 -7.61 -9.49 16.24
C SER A 60 -7.81 -7.99 16.36
N GLY A 61 -8.85 -7.57 17.08
CA GLY A 61 -9.18 -6.17 17.29
C GLY A 61 -9.96 -5.53 16.15
N THR A 62 -10.14 -4.21 16.27
CA THR A 62 -10.88 -3.37 15.30
C THR A 62 -9.90 -2.64 14.40
N TYR A 63 -10.12 -2.72 13.10
CA TYR A 63 -9.33 -2.07 12.07
C TYR A 63 -10.12 -0.88 11.53
N TYR A 64 -9.41 0.07 10.92
CA TYR A 64 -9.99 1.30 10.42
C TYR A 64 -9.49 1.55 9.01
N ILE A 65 -10.42 1.91 8.13
CA ILE A 65 -10.12 2.59 6.88
C ILE A 65 -10.33 4.08 7.12
N SER A 66 -9.30 4.91 7.00
CA SER A 66 -9.47 6.37 6.95
C SER A 66 -9.59 6.77 5.49
N ALA A 67 -10.72 7.39 5.13
CA ALA A 67 -10.89 8.08 3.85
C ALA A 67 -10.59 9.56 4.06
N ALA A 68 -9.64 10.12 3.32
CA ALA A 68 -9.17 11.49 3.45
C ALA A 68 -9.26 12.23 2.11
N LEU A 69 -9.75 13.46 2.10
CA LEU A 69 -9.87 14.26 0.87
C LEU A 69 -8.49 14.63 0.33
N THR A 70 -8.29 14.40 -0.97
CA THR A 70 -7.12 14.86 -1.72
C THR A 70 -7.52 15.70 -2.95
N PRO A 71 -6.85 16.82 -3.23
CA PRO A 71 -5.84 17.48 -2.41
C PRO A 71 -6.45 18.12 -1.15
N ALA A 72 -5.63 18.28 -0.10
CA ALA A 72 -6.05 18.89 1.16
C ALA A 72 -6.48 20.35 0.98
N THR A 73 -7.77 20.62 1.16
CA THR A 73 -8.37 21.95 0.96
C THR A 73 -9.42 22.24 2.05
N PRO A 74 -9.30 23.35 2.80
CA PRO A 74 -10.10 23.61 4.01
C PRO A 74 -11.55 24.04 3.76
N SER A 75 -11.91 24.37 2.52
CA SER A 75 -13.25 24.84 2.18
C SER A 75 -13.54 24.63 0.71
N GLY A 76 -14.73 24.10 0.40
CA GLY A 76 -15.17 23.87 -0.96
C GLY A 76 -16.43 23.04 -1.00
N ASN A 77 -16.92 22.77 -2.21
CA ASN A 77 -17.90 21.72 -2.45
C ASN A 77 -17.20 20.59 -3.19
N TYR A 78 -16.93 19.50 -2.47
CA TYR A 78 -16.20 18.34 -3.01
C TYR A 78 -17.12 17.20 -3.41
N GLY A 79 -18.44 17.39 -3.34
CA GLY A 79 -19.43 16.35 -3.63
C GLY A 79 -19.47 15.26 -2.56
N SER A 80 -19.68 14.01 -3.01
CA SER A 80 -19.85 12.84 -2.16
C SER A 80 -19.29 11.58 -2.82
N PHE A 81 -18.89 10.61 -2.02
CA PHE A 81 -18.57 9.27 -2.50
C PHE A 81 -19.43 8.23 -1.79
N LYS A 82 -19.42 6.97 -2.24
CA LYS A 82 -20.03 5.86 -1.50
C LYS A 82 -18.98 4.90 -0.97
N PHE A 83 -19.16 4.48 0.27
CA PHE A 83 -18.40 3.43 0.92
C PHE A 83 -19.37 2.29 1.29
N ASN A 84 -19.22 1.12 0.67
CA ASN A 84 -20.16 0.00 0.80
C ASN A 84 -21.62 0.42 0.57
N GLY A 85 -21.86 1.22 -0.47
CA GLY A 85 -23.18 1.74 -0.82
C GLY A 85 -23.72 2.85 0.09
N THR A 86 -23.00 3.21 1.16
CA THR A 86 -23.36 4.34 2.03
C THR A 86 -22.77 5.63 1.49
N THR A 87 -23.61 6.61 1.16
CA THR A 87 -23.16 7.93 0.73
C THR A 87 -22.46 8.68 1.87
N VAL A 88 -21.35 9.32 1.55
CA VAL A 88 -20.54 10.16 2.43
C VAL A 88 -20.33 11.50 1.74
N ASN A 89 -21.00 12.54 2.23
CA ASN A 89 -20.82 13.92 1.79
C ASN A 89 -19.53 14.47 2.41
N VAL A 90 -18.61 14.93 1.57
CA VAL A 90 -17.24 15.22 2.03
C VAL A 90 -17.20 16.31 3.11
N THR A 91 -18.04 17.35 3.01
CA THR A 91 -17.99 18.47 3.96
C THR A 91 -18.92 18.33 5.17
N SER A 92 -19.99 17.55 5.07
CA SER A 92 -20.95 17.38 6.18
C SER A 92 -20.76 16.10 6.98
N ASP A 93 -20.19 15.06 6.37
CA ASP A 93 -20.10 13.73 6.97
C ASP A 93 -18.67 13.34 7.38
N MET A 94 -17.68 14.21 7.10
CA MET A 94 -16.26 14.06 7.43
C MET A 94 -15.80 15.19 8.36
N SER A 95 -14.75 14.93 9.13
CA SER A 95 -14.16 15.89 10.08
C SER A 95 -12.91 16.54 9.48
N TRP A 96 -12.73 17.84 9.67
CA TRP A 96 -11.46 18.50 9.33
C TRP A 96 -10.40 18.23 10.39
N GLY A 97 -9.25 17.70 9.99
CA GLY A 97 -8.10 17.51 10.88
C GLY A 97 -7.22 16.33 10.50
N THR A 98 -6.67 15.69 11.52
CA THR A 98 -5.85 14.48 11.40
C THR A 98 -6.50 13.40 12.26
N PRO A 99 -6.74 12.17 11.74
CA PRO A 99 -7.17 11.04 12.54
C PRO A 99 -6.28 10.90 13.77
N THR A 100 -6.90 10.73 14.93
CA THR A 100 -6.18 10.66 16.19
C THR A 100 -5.09 9.59 16.09
N LEU A 101 -3.83 9.99 16.29
CA LEU A 101 -2.64 9.13 16.29
C LEU A 101 -2.00 8.83 14.92
N LEU A 102 -2.59 9.16 13.77
CA LEU A 102 -1.84 9.10 12.50
C LEU A 102 -0.77 10.22 12.49
N PRO A 103 0.51 9.92 12.17
CA PRO A 103 1.54 10.95 12.14
C PRO A 103 1.23 11.95 11.02
N SER A 104 1.53 13.23 11.26
CA SER A 104 1.16 14.38 10.39
C SER A 104 1.86 14.42 9.02
N HIS A 105 2.52 13.34 8.60
CA HIS A 105 3.42 13.30 7.44
C HIS A 105 2.77 12.79 6.15
N ASP A 106 1.48 13.08 5.96
CA ASP A 106 0.71 12.65 4.79
C ASP A 106 -0.21 13.79 4.33
N ILE A 107 -1.38 13.47 3.78
CA ILE A 107 -2.41 14.40 3.31
C ILE A 107 -3.11 15.22 4.42
N PHE A 108 -2.70 15.06 5.68
CA PHE A 108 -3.32 15.76 6.81
C PHE A 108 -2.65 17.11 7.13
N PRO A 109 -3.42 18.11 7.62
CA PRO A 109 -4.85 18.07 7.89
C PRO A 109 -5.71 18.17 6.62
N THR A 110 -6.78 17.38 6.58
CA THR A 110 -7.79 17.42 5.52
C THR A 110 -9.15 16.98 6.07
N TYR A 111 -10.19 16.97 5.23
CA TYR A 111 -11.45 16.29 5.58
C TYR A 111 -11.22 14.79 5.61
N TYR A 112 -11.57 14.12 6.72
CA TYR A 112 -11.41 12.67 6.86
C TYR A 112 -12.60 11.99 7.54
N LYS A 113 -12.80 10.70 7.25
CA LYS A 113 -13.77 9.83 7.94
C LYS A 113 -13.19 8.43 8.13
N GLU A 114 -13.35 7.90 9.34
CA GLU A 114 -12.89 6.56 9.70
C GLU A 114 -14.04 5.54 9.60
N PHE A 115 -13.78 4.40 8.95
CA PHE A 115 -14.70 3.26 8.88
C PHE A 115 -14.12 2.09 9.66
N ALA A 116 -14.75 1.77 10.79
CA ALA A 116 -14.35 0.64 11.61
C ALA A 116 -14.82 -0.69 11.00
N PHE A 117 -13.97 -1.70 11.03
CA PHE A 117 -14.29 -3.06 10.58
C PHE A 117 -13.49 -4.13 11.34
N THR A 118 -13.85 -5.38 11.12
CA THR A 118 -13.08 -6.56 11.56
C THR A 118 -12.87 -7.51 10.39
N PHE A 119 -11.74 -8.20 10.37
CA PHE A 119 -11.52 -9.29 9.45
C PHE A 119 -12.31 -10.52 9.92
N SER A 120 -13.15 -11.08 9.05
CA SER A 120 -13.83 -12.35 9.35
C SER A 120 -12.80 -13.47 9.51
N THR A 121 -12.88 -14.21 10.62
CA THR A 121 -12.05 -15.40 10.86
C THR A 121 -12.84 -16.70 10.72
N SER A 122 -14.17 -16.61 10.73
CA SER A 122 -15.10 -17.74 10.64
C SER A 122 -15.34 -18.21 9.19
N ASP A 123 -15.13 -17.33 8.21
CA ASP A 123 -15.35 -17.64 6.80
C ASP A 123 -14.02 -17.90 6.10
N ASN A 124 -13.85 -19.03 5.40
CA ASN A 124 -12.64 -19.29 4.61
C ASN A 124 -12.65 -18.61 3.23
N SER A 125 -13.78 -18.03 2.82
CA SER A 125 -13.90 -17.33 1.54
C SER A 125 -13.04 -16.08 1.45
N ASN A 126 -12.64 -15.51 2.58
CA ASN A 126 -11.79 -14.32 2.63
C ASN A 126 -10.29 -14.65 2.78
N ARG A 127 -9.90 -15.90 2.51
CA ARG A 127 -8.49 -16.32 2.54
C ARG A 127 -7.84 -16.11 1.19
N PHE A 128 -6.57 -15.74 1.20
CA PHE A 128 -5.74 -15.60 0.01
C PHE A 128 -4.30 -16.01 0.31
N THR A 129 -3.56 -16.36 -0.73
CA THR A 129 -2.10 -16.52 -0.65
C THR A 129 -1.47 -15.15 -0.57
N ASN A 130 -0.71 -14.86 0.49
CA ASN A 130 -0.12 -13.53 0.66
C ASN A 130 0.74 -13.15 -0.55
N TYR A 131 0.78 -11.85 -0.82
CA TYR A 131 1.64 -11.26 -1.84
C TYR A 131 2.01 -9.85 -1.40
N ASP A 132 3.05 -9.33 -2.04
CA ASP A 132 3.46 -7.94 -1.92
C ASP A 132 2.73 -7.14 -3.00
N VAL A 133 1.88 -6.19 -2.61
CA VAL A 133 1.10 -5.37 -3.56
C VAL A 133 2.02 -4.62 -4.53
N GLN A 134 3.20 -4.17 -4.07
CA GLN A 134 4.20 -3.50 -4.91
C GLN A 134 4.79 -4.41 -6.01
N SER A 135 4.74 -5.73 -5.81
CA SER A 135 5.29 -6.71 -6.76
C SER A 135 4.33 -7.10 -7.89
N VAL A 136 3.06 -6.65 -7.80
CA VAL A 136 2.05 -6.92 -8.82
C VAL A 136 2.35 -6.08 -10.05
N VAL A 137 2.45 -6.73 -11.21
CA VAL A 137 2.73 -6.07 -12.48
C VAL A 137 1.43 -5.89 -13.25
N GLY A 138 1.16 -4.68 -13.71
CA GLY A 138 -0.02 -4.34 -14.51
C GLY A 138 -1.20 -3.95 -13.65
N GLU A 139 -2.41 -4.25 -14.12
CA GLU A 139 -3.65 -3.90 -13.43
C GLU A 139 -3.95 -4.92 -12.32
N HIS A 140 -4.22 -4.40 -11.13
CA HIS A 140 -4.55 -5.14 -9.93
C HIS A 140 -6.03 -5.54 -9.99
N THR A 141 -6.30 -6.81 -9.68
CA THR A 141 -7.67 -7.34 -9.57
C THR A 141 -8.08 -7.61 -8.13
N GLY A 142 -7.21 -7.32 -7.16
CA GLY A 142 -7.37 -7.74 -5.78
C GLY A 142 -6.76 -9.12 -5.47
N PRO A 143 -6.88 -9.57 -4.21
CA PRO A 143 -6.37 -10.87 -3.77
C PRO A 143 -7.09 -12.03 -4.46
N ILE A 144 -6.33 -12.99 -4.99
CA ILE A 144 -6.87 -14.25 -5.51
C ILE A 144 -7.27 -15.13 -4.33
N GLN A 145 -8.57 -15.38 -4.19
CA GLN A 145 -9.10 -16.21 -3.13
C GLN A 145 -8.50 -17.63 -3.16
N SER A 146 -8.12 -18.13 -1.99
CA SER A 146 -7.56 -19.47 -1.82
C SER A 146 -7.98 -20.06 -0.48
N ASN A 147 -8.67 -21.19 -0.50
CA ASN A 147 -9.06 -21.92 0.71
C ASN A 147 -7.87 -22.43 1.55
N THR A 148 -6.68 -22.49 0.95
CA THR A 148 -5.42 -22.83 1.62
C THR A 148 -4.54 -21.60 1.88
N GLY A 149 -5.01 -20.40 1.51
CA GLY A 149 -4.31 -19.14 1.71
C GLY A 149 -3.91 -18.91 3.16
N ASN A 150 -2.79 -18.22 3.38
CA ASN A 150 -2.21 -17.96 4.70
C ASN A 150 -2.58 -16.57 5.26
N SER A 151 -3.39 -15.81 4.53
CA SER A 151 -3.76 -14.42 4.86
C SER A 151 -5.25 -14.19 4.72
N ARG A 152 -5.74 -13.06 5.23
CA ARG A 152 -7.16 -12.68 5.26
C ARG A 152 -7.38 -11.34 4.59
N PHE A 153 -8.48 -11.16 3.88
CA PHE A 153 -8.88 -9.85 3.35
C PHE A 153 -10.28 -9.43 3.80
N ALA A 154 -10.58 -8.14 3.65
CA ALA A 154 -11.91 -7.55 3.72
C ALA A 154 -12.08 -6.66 2.48
N ALA A 155 -13.24 -6.74 1.83
CA ALA A 155 -13.51 -6.02 0.58
C ALA A 155 -14.57 -4.94 0.81
N PHE A 156 -14.37 -3.76 0.20
CA PHE A 156 -15.24 -2.61 0.29
C PHE A 156 -15.54 -2.08 -1.11
N SER A 157 -16.82 -1.90 -1.44
CA SER A 157 -17.23 -1.27 -2.70
C SER A 157 -17.09 0.25 -2.57
N ILE A 158 -16.30 0.85 -3.45
CA ILE A 158 -16.05 2.28 -3.52
C ILE A 158 -16.63 2.84 -4.82
N ASP A 159 -17.33 3.96 -4.71
CA ASP A 159 -17.85 4.74 -5.84
C ASP A 159 -17.55 6.23 -5.60
N LEU A 160 -16.59 6.74 -6.37
CA LEU A 160 -16.11 8.12 -6.34
C LEU A 160 -16.80 9.00 -7.41
N SER A 161 -17.79 8.49 -8.15
CA SER A 161 -18.42 9.20 -9.28
C SER A 161 -19.15 10.49 -8.88
N GLY A 162 -19.51 10.62 -7.60
CA GLY A 162 -20.17 11.80 -7.04
C GLY A 162 -19.20 12.88 -6.54
N LEU A 163 -17.89 12.70 -6.68
CA LEU A 163 -16.89 13.69 -6.27
C LEU A 163 -16.82 14.85 -7.28
N ALA A 164 -16.46 16.02 -6.77
CA ALA A 164 -16.19 17.17 -7.63
C ALA A 164 -14.95 16.93 -8.51
N PRO A 165 -14.83 17.60 -9.67
CA PRO A 165 -13.63 17.53 -10.49
C PRO A 165 -12.37 17.87 -9.68
N GLU A 166 -11.26 17.21 -10.01
CA GLU A 166 -9.94 17.39 -9.36
C GLU A 166 -9.90 16.99 -7.87
N THR A 167 -10.93 16.31 -7.37
CA THR A 167 -10.95 15.74 -6.01
C THR A 167 -10.86 14.22 -6.05
N GLY A 168 -10.14 13.67 -5.10
CA GLY A 168 -10.02 12.25 -4.85
C GLY A 168 -10.12 11.94 -3.37
N ILE A 169 -10.09 10.64 -3.05
CA ILE A 169 -10.04 10.15 -1.68
C ILE A 169 -8.79 9.30 -1.51
N HIS A 170 -7.97 9.65 -0.54
CA HIS A 170 -6.84 8.87 -0.05
C HIS A 170 -7.34 7.88 1.01
N PHE A 171 -6.88 6.63 0.97
CA PHE A 171 -7.32 5.59 1.89
C PHE A 171 -6.16 5.02 2.70
N ASP A 172 -6.23 5.12 4.02
CA ASP A 172 -5.27 4.50 4.94
C ASP A 172 -5.88 3.31 5.67
N LEU A 173 -5.10 2.25 5.87
CA LEU A 173 -5.47 1.12 6.73
C LEU A 173 -4.60 1.10 7.98
N TYR A 174 -5.25 1.03 9.14
CA TYR A 174 -4.56 0.86 10.41
C TYR A 174 -5.41 0.11 11.44
N ASN A 175 -4.74 -0.26 12.53
CA ASN A 175 -5.36 -0.77 13.74
C ASN A 175 -4.77 -0.06 14.95
N TYR A 176 -5.63 0.33 15.90
CA TYR A 176 -5.19 0.69 17.24
C TYR A 176 -4.81 -0.61 17.95
N SER A 177 -3.51 -0.89 18.09
CA SER A 177 -3.10 -2.03 18.90
C SER A 177 -3.32 -1.73 20.38
N THR A 178 -3.58 -2.78 21.15
CA THR A 178 -3.64 -2.69 22.62
C THR A 178 -2.31 -2.23 23.18
N LYS A 179 -2.39 -1.45 24.27
CA LYS A 179 -1.26 -0.80 24.94
C LYS A 179 -0.07 -1.75 25.10
N GLN A 180 1.07 -1.42 24.47
CA GLN A 180 2.37 -1.91 24.95
C GLN A 180 2.91 -0.87 25.92
N ASN A 181 3.16 -1.25 27.18
CA ASN A 181 3.69 -0.36 28.22
C ASN A 181 2.86 0.90 28.50
N GLY A 182 1.54 0.84 28.36
CA GLY A 182 0.64 1.97 28.66
C GLY A 182 0.36 2.90 27.48
N GLU A 183 1.12 2.80 26.39
CA GLU A 183 0.99 3.61 25.17
C GLU A 183 0.26 2.83 24.07
N LEU A 184 -0.72 3.49 23.42
CA LEU A 184 -1.38 2.94 22.24
C LEU A 184 -0.38 2.92 21.08
N LYS A 185 -0.04 1.74 20.57
CA LYS A 185 0.73 1.62 19.33
C LYS A 185 -0.22 1.51 18.16
N ILE A 186 0.08 2.19 17.06
CA ILE A 186 -0.65 1.98 15.81
C ILE A 186 0.12 0.99 14.97
N LYS A 187 -0.62 0.04 14.42
CA LYS A 187 -0.12 -0.77 13.34
C LYS A 187 -0.63 -0.18 12.03
N PHE A 188 0.27 0.44 11.28
CA PHE A 188 0.00 1.11 10.01
C PHE A 188 0.33 0.16 8.86
N ALA A 189 -0.47 0.17 7.79
CA ALA A 189 -0.04 -0.38 6.52
C ALA A 189 1.05 0.54 5.94
N PRO A 190 2.28 0.07 5.63
CA PRO A 190 3.32 0.91 5.02
C PRO A 190 2.80 1.60 3.75
N PHE A 191 3.48 2.67 3.32
CA PHE A 191 3.19 3.43 2.10
C PHE A 191 3.13 2.52 0.86
N SER A 192 2.00 1.88 0.62
CA SER A 192 1.76 1.13 -0.60
C SER A 192 0.37 1.38 -1.20
N HIS A 193 -0.34 2.46 -0.83
CA HIS A 193 -1.75 2.27 -0.46
C HIS A 193 -2.86 3.27 -0.69
N ASP A 194 -2.57 4.45 -1.16
CA ASP A 194 -3.63 5.43 -1.36
C ASP A 194 -4.42 5.04 -2.62
N ALA A 195 -5.68 4.65 -2.50
CA ALA A 195 -6.54 4.55 -3.68
C ALA A 195 -7.06 5.93 -4.07
N GLY A 196 -6.16 6.82 -4.51
CA GLY A 196 -6.49 8.16 -5.01
C GLY A 196 -6.89 8.13 -6.49
N GLY A 197 -8.06 8.68 -6.82
CA GLY A 197 -8.45 8.95 -8.20
C GLY A 197 -8.12 10.38 -8.58
N ASN A 198 -7.14 10.58 -9.47
CA ASN A 198 -7.00 11.77 -10.34
C ASN A 198 -6.02 11.45 -11.49
N ASN A 199 -6.41 11.82 -12.72
CA ASN A 199 -5.77 11.47 -14.01
C ASN A 199 -4.38 12.10 -14.27
N LEU A 200 -3.51 12.26 -13.29
CA LEU A 200 -2.19 12.89 -13.51
C LEU A 200 -1.09 11.96 -13.03
N VAL A 201 -0.62 11.10 -13.93
CA VAL A 201 0.62 10.31 -13.78
C VAL A 201 1.82 11.25 -13.92
N PRO A 202 2.69 11.39 -12.90
CA PRO A 202 3.96 12.09 -13.04
C PRO A 202 4.95 11.25 -13.84
N ASP A 203 5.62 11.89 -14.77
CA ASP A 203 6.59 11.38 -15.72
C ASP A 203 7.83 10.77 -15.04
N GLY A 204 8.03 9.46 -15.26
CA GLY A 204 9.10 8.63 -14.68
C GLY A 204 10.54 8.95 -15.12
N GLY A 205 11.01 10.17 -14.88
CA GLY A 205 12.35 10.64 -15.28
C GLY A 205 13.54 10.07 -14.49
N ASN A 206 13.32 9.45 -13.32
CA ASN A 206 14.42 9.14 -12.40
C ASN A 206 14.98 7.71 -12.55
N THR A 207 14.24 6.77 -13.12
CA THR A 207 14.68 5.37 -13.32
C THR A 207 15.70 5.24 -14.46
N ALA A 208 15.61 6.07 -15.49
CA ALA A 208 16.60 6.08 -16.59
C ALA A 208 17.98 6.57 -16.13
N LEU A 209 18.03 7.49 -15.16
CA LEU A 209 19.29 8.06 -14.65
C LEU A 209 20.09 7.05 -13.80
N LEU A 210 19.39 6.23 -13.00
CA LEU A 210 20.03 5.24 -12.12
C LEU A 210 20.59 4.03 -12.90
N ILE A 211 19.91 3.60 -13.97
CA ILE A 211 20.41 2.56 -14.89
C ILE A 211 21.60 3.08 -15.71
N GLY A 212 21.58 4.36 -16.10
CA GLY A 212 22.69 5.01 -16.81
C GLY A 212 23.99 5.05 -15.99
N LEU A 213 23.90 5.37 -14.69
CA LEU A 213 25.07 5.41 -13.80
C LEU A 213 25.63 4.02 -13.46
N GLY A 214 24.76 3.00 -13.34
CA GLY A 214 25.18 1.62 -13.08
C GLY A 214 26.02 1.01 -14.21
N LEU A 215 25.70 1.30 -15.47
CA LEU A 215 26.41 0.76 -16.63
C LEU A 215 27.79 1.42 -16.86
N VAL A 216 27.95 2.70 -16.50
CA VAL A 216 29.24 3.40 -16.57
C VAL A 216 30.23 2.82 -15.54
N CYS A 217 29.77 2.45 -14.35
CA CYS A 217 30.60 1.80 -13.34
C CYS A 217 31.06 0.40 -13.76
N LEU A 218 30.23 -0.38 -14.47
CA LEU A 218 30.63 -1.70 -15.00
C LEU A 218 31.61 -1.62 -16.18
N GLY A 219 31.55 -0.56 -16.99
CA GLY A 219 32.49 -0.33 -18.09
C GLY A 219 33.92 -0.01 -17.64
N LEU A 220 34.07 0.68 -16.51
CA LEU A 220 35.38 1.14 -16.01
C LEU A 220 36.25 0.04 -15.39
N PHE A 221 35.68 -1.12 -15.02
CA PHE A 221 36.43 -2.25 -14.45
C PHE A 221 36.94 -3.27 -15.50
N LYS A 222 36.51 -3.18 -16.77
CA LYS A 222 36.93 -4.12 -17.81
C LYS A 222 38.22 -3.72 -18.56
N GLY A 223 38.73 -2.50 -18.34
CA GLY A 223 39.85 -1.93 -19.11
C GLY A 223 41.26 -2.13 -18.54
N ARG A 224 41.44 -2.81 -17.39
CA ARG A 224 42.77 -2.95 -16.75
C ARG A 224 43.16 -4.41 -16.57
N ASN A 225 43.40 -5.10 -17.67
CA ASN A 225 44.26 -6.30 -17.75
C ASN A 225 44.65 -6.54 -19.21
N ALA A 226 45.50 -5.66 -19.75
CA ALA A 226 46.26 -5.91 -20.95
C ALA A 226 47.56 -5.11 -20.86
N ARG A 227 48.57 -5.70 -20.20
CA ARG A 227 50.02 -5.55 -20.42
C ARG A 227 50.77 -6.49 -19.50
#